data_AF-D6TW98-F1
#
_entry.id   AF-D6TW98-F1
#
_cell.length_a   1.000
_cell.length_b   1.000
_cell.length_c   1.000
_cell.angle_alpha   90.00
_cell.angle_beta   90.00
_cell.angle_gamma   90.00
#
_symmetry.space_group_name_H-M   'P 1'
#
loop_
_entity.id
_entity.type
_entity.pdbx_description
1 polymer ?
#
loop_
_entity_poly.entity_id
_entity_poly.type
_entity_poly.pdbx_seq_one_letter_code
_entity_poly.pdbx_strand_id
1 'polypeptide(L)'
;MYFTLLMLGSGLFWTITYLLIIQRSWRDRSYGMPLVALCANISWECIFSFLLPPQLIQHIVNLIWFVLDAVILALTICYGPREFPNLSKRAFYTLLGLALVTSFFAVLLLTLEFHDSGVYAAFGQNLMMSILFLTMLFRRRSLRGQSMSIALCKLLGTACASLAFYLYSAPWHHSVLLPFLYVATFIYDVAYVGMVYVQMRAETKIVHTSPIRGDQAETSIQSR
;
A
#
# COMPACT_ATOMS: atom_id res chain seq x y z
N MET A 1 -22.78 -6.93 16.05
CA MET A 1 -23.04 -5.63 15.37
C MET A 1 -21.77 -4.80 15.21
N TYR A 2 -21.06 -4.44 16.30
CA TYR A 2 -19.85 -3.59 16.22
C TYR A 2 -18.69 -4.19 15.42
N PHE A 3 -18.39 -5.48 15.59
CA PHE A 3 -17.36 -6.17 14.78
C PHE A 3 -17.62 -6.01 13.27
N THR A 4 -18.85 -6.29 12.83
CA THR A 4 -19.24 -6.17 11.42
C THR A 4 -19.09 -4.74 10.91
N LEU A 5 -19.47 -3.73 11.69
CA LEU A 5 -19.30 -2.32 11.31
C LEU A 5 -17.83 -1.95 11.12
N LEU A 6 -16.95 -2.39 12.03
CA LEU A 6 -15.51 -2.15 11.91
C LEU A 6 -14.91 -2.89 10.72
N MET A 7 -15.31 -4.14 10.47
CA MET A 7 -14.85 -4.91 9.31
C MET A 7 -15.32 -4.28 7.99
N LEU A 8 -16.56 -3.79 7.92
CA LEU A 8 -17.05 -3.04 6.75
C LEU A 8 -16.30 -1.72 6.56
N GLY A 9 -16.00 -1.01 7.66
CA GLY A 9 -15.17 0.18 7.63
C GLY A 9 -13.76 -0.11 7.09
N SER A 10 -13.14 -1.20 7.55
CA SER A 10 -11.85 -1.67 7.04
C SER A 10 -11.92 -1.98 5.54
N GLY A 11 -12.92 -2.78 5.15
CA GLY A 11 -13.26 -3.10 3.76
C GLY A 11 -13.32 -1.86 2.87
N LEU A 12 -14.09 -0.87 3.30
CA LEU A 12 -14.30 0.38 2.57
C LEU A 12 -13.02 1.21 2.45
N PHE A 13 -12.33 1.48 3.56
CA PHE A 13 -11.14 2.33 3.56
C PHE A 13 -9.97 1.71 2.78
N TRP A 14 -9.77 0.39 2.85
CA TRP A 14 -8.77 -0.30 2.03
C TRP A 14 -9.14 -0.31 0.55
N THR A 15 -10.41 -0.49 0.22
CA THR A 15 -10.89 -0.37 -1.17
C THR A 15 -10.59 1.03 -1.73
N ILE A 16 -10.91 2.08 -0.96
CA ILE A 16 -10.56 3.45 -1.33
C ILE A 16 -9.04 3.62 -1.46
N THR A 17 -8.26 3.02 -0.56
CA THR A 17 -6.79 3.05 -0.62
C THR A 17 -6.27 2.47 -1.94
N TYR A 18 -6.76 1.31 -2.37
CA TYR A 18 -6.38 0.70 -3.65
C TYR A 18 -6.78 1.56 -4.84
N LEU A 19 -8.00 2.11 -4.86
CA LEU A 19 -8.44 3.02 -5.92
C LEU A 19 -7.55 4.27 -6.03
N LEU A 20 -7.17 4.86 -4.89
CA LEU A 20 -6.26 6.00 -4.84
C LEU A 20 -4.84 5.61 -5.29
N ILE A 21 -4.35 4.42 -4.92
CA ILE A 21 -3.06 3.89 -5.40
C ILE A 21 -3.09 3.73 -6.93
N ILE A 22 -4.15 3.17 -7.50
CA ILE A 22 -4.33 3.02 -8.95
C ILE A 22 -4.31 4.39 -9.62
N GLN A 23 -5.15 5.32 -9.14
CA GLN A 23 -5.23 6.68 -9.66
C GLN A 23 -3.87 7.38 -9.63
N ARG A 24 -3.15 7.28 -8.51
CA ARG A 24 -1.85 7.91 -8.32
C ARG A 24 -0.76 7.26 -9.19
N SER A 25 -0.76 5.94 -9.30
CA SER A 25 0.17 5.18 -10.15
C SER A 25 0.02 5.57 -11.62
N TRP A 26 -1.23 5.76 -12.07
CA TRP A 26 -1.51 6.19 -13.43
C TRP A 26 -1.08 7.65 -13.68
N ARG A 27 -1.42 8.56 -12.77
CA ARG A 27 -1.05 9.99 -12.85
C ARG A 27 0.46 10.20 -12.86
N ASP A 28 1.17 9.54 -11.95
CA ASP A 28 2.60 9.77 -11.72
C ASP A 28 3.49 8.89 -12.62
N ARG A 29 2.88 8.01 -13.42
CA ARG A 29 3.55 7.01 -14.27
C ARG A 29 4.62 6.26 -13.49
N SER A 30 4.25 5.80 -12.30
CA SER A 30 5.09 5.13 -11.31
C SER A 30 4.28 4.04 -10.61
N TYR A 31 4.94 3.17 -9.84
CA TYR A 31 4.23 2.26 -8.94
C TYR A 31 3.85 2.98 -7.64
N GLY A 32 2.62 2.77 -7.16
CA GLY A 32 2.10 3.42 -5.95
C GLY A 32 2.12 2.55 -4.69
N MET A 33 2.34 1.24 -4.82
CA MET A 33 2.52 0.31 -3.70
C MET A 33 3.91 -0.34 -3.76
N PRO A 34 4.67 -0.43 -2.65
CA PRO A 34 5.94 -1.14 -2.62
C PRO A 34 5.82 -2.58 -3.16
N LEU A 35 6.79 -3.00 -3.99
CA LEU A 35 6.71 -4.25 -4.76
C LEU A 35 6.43 -5.49 -3.90
N VAL A 36 7.15 -5.64 -2.79
CA VAL A 36 7.00 -6.80 -1.90
C VAL A 36 5.65 -6.78 -1.18
N ALA A 37 5.15 -5.60 -0.82
CA ALA A 37 3.82 -5.47 -0.23
C ALA A 37 2.73 -5.87 -1.23
N LEU A 38 2.84 -5.42 -2.48
CA LEU A 38 1.92 -5.81 -3.54
C LEU A 38 1.95 -7.33 -3.80
N CYS A 39 3.14 -7.94 -3.80
CA CYS A 39 3.27 -9.39 -3.99
C CYS A 39 2.60 -10.17 -2.85
N ALA A 40 2.75 -9.70 -1.61
CA ALA A 40 2.10 -10.31 -0.45
C ALA A 40 0.58 -10.14 -0.51
N ASN A 41 0.08 -8.94 -0.80
CA ASN A 41 -1.36 -8.68 -0.81
C ASN A 41 -2.07 -9.50 -1.89
N ILE A 42 -1.61 -9.45 -3.15
CA ILE A 42 -2.27 -10.18 -4.23
C ILE A 42 -2.20 -11.69 -3.98
N SER A 43 -1.14 -12.17 -3.32
CA SER A 43 -1.03 -13.57 -2.91
C SER A 43 -2.07 -13.94 -1.86
N TRP A 44 -2.20 -13.12 -0.81
CA TRP A 44 -3.19 -13.32 0.25
C TRP A 44 -4.61 -13.29 -0.32
N GLU A 45 -4.92 -12.28 -1.13
CA GLU A 45 -6.24 -12.12 -1.75
C GLU A 45 -6.55 -13.25 -2.72
N CYS A 46 -5.56 -13.78 -3.45
CA CYS A 46 -5.72 -14.97 -4.29
C CYS A 46 -6.04 -16.21 -3.44
N ILE A 47 -5.25 -16.48 -2.41
CA ILE A 47 -5.41 -17.66 -1.54
C ILE A 47 -6.80 -17.64 -0.88
N PHE A 48 -7.18 -16.51 -0.27
CA PHE A 48 -8.46 -16.37 0.43
C PHE A 48 -9.63 -16.02 -0.50
N SER A 49 -9.43 -16.04 -1.82
CA SER A 49 -10.52 -15.99 -2.81
C SER A 49 -10.76 -17.33 -3.49
N PHE A 50 -9.71 -18.12 -3.73
CA PHE A 50 -9.78 -19.29 -4.62
C PHE A 50 -9.37 -20.61 -3.96
N LEU A 51 -8.49 -20.59 -2.96
CA LEU A 51 -7.96 -21.81 -2.34
C LEU A 51 -8.61 -22.09 -0.97
N LEU A 52 -8.67 -21.06 -0.13
CA LEU A 52 -9.16 -21.13 1.25
C LEU A 52 -10.22 -20.04 1.48
N PRO A 53 -11.37 -20.07 0.76
CA PRO A 53 -12.35 -19.00 0.83
C PRO A 53 -12.97 -18.88 2.24
N PRO A 54 -13.03 -17.67 2.81
CA PRO A 54 -13.66 -17.42 4.11
C PRO A 54 -15.19 -17.31 3.99
N GLN A 55 -15.86 -16.84 5.05
CA GLN A 55 -17.28 -16.55 5.00
C GLN A 55 -17.66 -15.54 3.90
N LEU A 56 -18.90 -15.65 3.40
CA LEU A 56 -19.40 -14.97 2.19
C LEU A 56 -19.04 -13.49 2.07
N ILE A 57 -19.26 -12.69 3.13
CA ILE A 57 -18.98 -11.24 3.08
C ILE A 57 -17.49 -10.97 2.88
N GLN A 58 -16.62 -11.65 3.63
CA GLN A 58 -15.17 -11.50 3.49
C GLN A 58 -14.70 -12.03 2.14
N HIS A 59 -15.30 -13.11 1.64
CA HIS A 59 -14.97 -13.69 0.34
C HIS A 59 -15.24 -12.71 -0.80
N ILE A 60 -16.39 -12.03 -0.79
CA ILE A 60 -16.72 -10.98 -1.78
C ILE A 60 -15.72 -9.83 -1.71
N VAL A 61 -15.36 -9.37 -0.50
CA VAL A 61 -14.36 -8.30 -0.31
C VAL A 61 -13.00 -8.73 -0.87
N ASN A 62 -12.56 -9.96 -0.59
CA ASN A 62 -11.31 -10.49 -1.10
C ASN A 62 -11.28 -10.57 -2.64
N LEU A 63 -12.39 -10.95 -3.27
CA LEU A 63 -12.48 -10.97 -4.74
C LEU A 63 -12.37 -9.57 -5.35
N ILE A 64 -13.01 -8.58 -4.73
CA ILE A 64 -12.91 -7.17 -5.16
C ILE A 64 -11.47 -6.69 -5.01
N TRP A 65 -10.87 -6.93 -3.85
CA TRP A 65 -9.49 -6.58 -3.58
C TRP A 65 -8.51 -7.23 -4.55
N PHE A 66 -8.66 -8.54 -4.81
CA PHE A 66 -7.82 -9.27 -5.76
C PHE A 66 -7.81 -8.65 -7.15
N VAL A 67 -8.99 -8.22 -7.63
CA VAL A 67 -9.11 -7.55 -8.93
C VAL A 67 -8.41 -6.19 -8.91
N LEU A 68 -8.54 -5.41 -7.83
CA LEU A 68 -7.85 -4.13 -7.68
C LEU A 68 -6.33 -4.32 -7.63
N ASP A 69 -5.84 -5.31 -6.91
CA ASP A 69 -4.42 -5.65 -6.83
C ASP A 69 -3.87 -6.15 -8.17
N ALA A 70 -4.65 -6.90 -8.95
CA ALA A 70 -4.28 -7.27 -10.31
C ALA A 70 -4.08 -6.02 -11.20
N VAL A 71 -4.90 -4.99 -11.02
CA VAL A 71 -4.72 -3.69 -11.71
C VAL A 71 -3.46 -2.98 -11.20
N ILE A 72 -3.21 -2.95 -9.89
CA ILE A 72 -1.99 -2.36 -9.32
C ILE A 72 -0.73 -3.09 -9.82
N LEU A 73 -0.78 -4.41 -9.94
CA LEU A 73 0.28 -5.23 -10.51
C LEU A 73 0.52 -4.92 -11.98
N ALA A 74 -0.54 -4.79 -12.79
CA ALA A 74 -0.41 -4.40 -14.18
C ALA A 74 0.26 -3.02 -14.34
N LEU A 75 -0.11 -2.04 -13.50
CA LEU A 75 0.53 -0.72 -13.48
C LEU A 75 1.99 -0.80 -13.02
N THR A 76 2.29 -1.68 -12.06
CA THR A 76 3.64 -1.93 -11.56
C THR A 76 4.52 -2.57 -12.62
N ILE A 77 4.00 -3.50 -13.42
CA ILE A 77 4.70 -4.08 -14.57
C ILE A 77 4.98 -3.00 -15.62
N CYS A 78 4.00 -2.13 -15.91
CA CYS A 78 4.14 -1.07 -16.91
C CYS A 78 5.11 0.05 -16.50
N TYR A 79 5.07 0.50 -15.25
CA TYR A 79 5.76 1.70 -14.78
C TYR A 79 6.93 1.41 -13.83
N GLY A 80 6.93 0.26 -13.16
CA GLY A 80 7.93 -0.14 -12.18
C GLY A 80 9.37 -0.11 -12.67
N PRO A 81 9.72 -0.68 -13.86
CA PRO A 81 11.10 -0.72 -14.31
C PRO A 81 11.79 0.66 -14.40
N ARG A 82 11.03 1.74 -14.60
CA ARG A 82 11.57 3.11 -14.70
C ARG A 82 12.06 3.66 -13.36
N GLU A 83 11.59 3.10 -12.26
CA GLU A 83 11.95 3.50 -10.90
C GLU A 83 13.21 2.80 -10.39
N PHE A 84 13.75 1.85 -11.15
CA PHE A 84 14.93 1.06 -10.80
C PHE A 84 16.00 1.17 -11.90
N PRO A 85 16.63 2.35 -12.10
CA PRO A 85 17.58 2.58 -13.19
C PRO A 85 18.83 1.69 -13.13
N ASN A 86 19.17 1.21 -11.94
CA ASN A 86 20.32 0.34 -11.71
C ASN A 86 20.02 -1.16 -11.98
N LEU A 87 18.78 -1.50 -12.35
CA LEU A 87 18.33 -2.86 -12.64
C LEU A 87 17.95 -2.97 -14.11
N SER A 88 18.44 -4.02 -14.79
CA SER A 88 17.95 -4.34 -16.13
C SER A 88 16.46 -4.72 -16.07
N LYS A 89 15.69 -4.46 -17.14
CA LYS A 89 14.27 -4.84 -17.20
C LYS A 89 14.06 -6.32 -16.92
N ARG A 90 14.95 -7.19 -17.45
CA ARG A 90 14.91 -8.63 -17.21
C ARG A 90 15.12 -8.97 -15.74
N ALA A 91 16.11 -8.33 -15.09
CA ALA A 91 16.34 -8.52 -13.65
C ALA A 91 15.15 -8.05 -12.82
N PHE A 92 14.56 -6.89 -13.16
CA PHE A 92 13.36 -6.39 -12.49
C PHE A 92 12.21 -7.40 -12.53
N TYR A 93 11.86 -7.90 -13.72
CA TYR A 93 10.76 -8.87 -13.84
C TYR A 93 11.09 -10.22 -13.20
N THR A 94 12.35 -10.64 -13.21
CA THR A 94 12.79 -11.86 -12.52
C THR A 94 12.62 -11.72 -11.01
N LEU A 95 13.03 -10.59 -10.43
CA LEU A 95 12.86 -10.31 -9.01
C LEU A 95 11.39 -10.14 -8.63
N LEU A 96 10.58 -9.51 -9.49
CA LEU A 96 9.13 -9.41 -9.27
C LEU A 96 8.46 -10.78 -9.28
N GLY A 97 8.80 -11.64 -10.25
CA GLY A 97 8.29 -13.01 -10.32
C GLY A 97 8.73 -13.86 -9.12
N LEU A 98 10.00 -13.75 -8.71
CA LEU A 98 10.51 -14.40 -7.51
C LEU A 98 9.75 -13.93 -6.27
N ALA A 99 9.57 -12.62 -6.10
CA ALA A 99 8.82 -12.03 -4.99
C ALA A 99 7.38 -12.57 -4.96
N LEU A 100 6.66 -12.57 -6.10
CA LEU A 100 5.30 -13.13 -6.19
C LEU A 100 5.23 -14.60 -5.74
N VAL A 101 6.11 -15.46 -6.27
CA VAL A 101 6.13 -16.88 -5.93
C VAL A 101 6.45 -17.08 -4.44
N THR A 102 7.45 -16.37 -3.93
CA THR A 102 7.83 -16.48 -2.52
C THR A 102 6.73 -15.96 -1.59
N SER A 103 6.08 -14.84 -1.94
CA SER A 103 4.95 -14.30 -1.18
C SER A 103 3.76 -15.26 -1.16
N PHE A 104 3.43 -15.88 -2.30
CA PHE A 104 2.34 -16.85 -2.39
C PHE A 104 2.57 -18.05 -1.46
N PHE A 105 3.73 -18.69 -1.57
CA PHE A 105 4.04 -19.84 -0.71
C PHE A 105 4.21 -19.43 0.74
N ALA A 106 4.82 -18.28 1.04
CA ALA A 106 4.95 -17.81 2.42
C ALA A 106 3.58 -17.61 3.08
N VAL A 107 2.64 -16.94 2.40
CA VAL A 107 1.28 -16.74 2.94
C VAL A 107 0.57 -18.08 3.11
N LEU A 108 0.59 -18.94 2.10
CA LEU A 108 -0.08 -20.24 2.14
C LEU A 108 0.47 -21.11 3.27
N LEU A 109 1.79 -21.27 3.35
CA LEU A 109 2.43 -22.14 4.33
C LEU A 109 2.31 -21.59 5.75
N LEU A 110 2.40 -20.27 5.96
CA LEU A 110 2.11 -19.67 7.26
C LEU A 110 0.68 -19.98 7.70
N THR A 111 -0.29 -19.85 6.80
CA THR A 111 -1.69 -20.15 7.12
C THR A 111 -1.92 -21.60 7.49
N LEU A 112 -1.27 -22.53 6.77
CA LEU A 112 -1.34 -23.95 7.09
C LEU A 112 -0.66 -24.30 8.42
N GLU A 113 0.54 -23.74 8.66
CA GLU A 113 1.34 -23.98 9.88
C GLU A 113 0.64 -23.47 11.14
N PHE A 114 0.08 -22.26 11.08
CA PHE A 114 -0.63 -21.66 12.21
C PHE A 114 -2.07 -22.17 12.36
N HIS A 115 -2.54 -23.03 11.44
CA HIS A 115 -3.93 -23.46 11.36
C HIS A 115 -4.92 -22.28 11.44
N ASP A 116 -4.55 -21.17 10.79
CA ASP A 116 -5.26 -19.89 10.89
C ASP A 116 -6.12 -19.62 9.66
N SER A 117 -6.95 -18.58 9.73
CA SER A 117 -7.76 -18.13 8.57
C SER A 117 -7.08 -16.99 7.80
N GLY A 118 -5.74 -16.94 7.79
CA GLY A 118 -4.97 -15.89 7.15
C GLY A 118 -4.75 -14.62 7.97
N VAL A 119 -5.12 -14.60 9.24
CA VAL A 119 -5.10 -13.41 10.09
C VAL A 119 -3.66 -13.01 10.42
N TYR A 120 -2.81 -13.96 10.81
CA TYR A 120 -1.39 -13.67 11.08
C TYR A 120 -0.68 -13.19 9.82
N ALA A 121 -0.94 -13.84 8.68
CA ALA A 121 -0.38 -13.41 7.40
C ALA A 121 -0.87 -12.00 7.01
N ALA A 122 -2.15 -11.69 7.19
CA ALA A 122 -2.74 -10.37 6.92
C ALA A 122 -2.08 -9.25 7.74
N PHE A 123 -1.98 -9.42 9.06
CA PHE A 123 -1.37 -8.39 9.91
C PHE A 123 0.16 -8.34 9.78
N GLY A 124 0.81 -9.48 9.58
CA GLY A 124 2.26 -9.54 9.38
C GLY A 124 2.70 -8.81 8.11
N GLN A 125 2.00 -9.06 6.98
CA GLN A 125 2.29 -8.36 5.74
C GLN A 125 1.87 -6.88 5.79
N ASN A 126 0.85 -6.51 6.57
CA ASN A 126 0.45 -5.12 6.74
C ASN A 126 1.51 -4.30 7.50
N LEU A 127 2.13 -4.87 8.55
CA LEU A 127 3.28 -4.24 9.21
C LEU A 127 4.44 -4.05 8.22
N MET A 128 4.79 -5.10 7.47
CA MET A 128 5.81 -5.03 6.43
C MET A 128 5.47 -3.92 5.41
N MET A 129 4.22 -3.85 4.96
CA MET A 129 3.75 -2.83 4.03
C MET A 129 3.89 -1.43 4.61
N SER A 130 3.50 -1.18 5.86
CA SER A 130 3.64 0.13 6.51
C SER A 130 5.10 0.60 6.53
N ILE A 131 6.04 -0.29 6.88
CA ILE A 131 7.48 -0.02 6.85
C ILE A 131 7.95 0.29 5.42
N LEU A 132 7.47 -0.46 4.44
CA LEU A 132 7.88 -0.28 3.05
C LEU A 132 7.33 1.01 2.42
N PHE A 133 6.11 1.43 2.75
CA PHE A 133 5.56 2.72 2.29
C PHE A 133 6.38 3.90 2.83
N LEU A 134 6.76 3.81 4.11
CA LEU A 134 7.63 4.77 4.78
C LEU A 134 9.02 4.82 4.10
N THR A 135 9.61 3.65 3.85
CA THR A 135 10.92 3.52 3.20
C THR A 135 10.88 4.06 1.77
N MET A 136 9.82 3.77 1.02
CA MET A 136 9.62 4.26 -0.35
C MET A 136 9.56 5.80 -0.38
N LEU A 137 8.84 6.41 0.56
CA LEU A 137 8.81 7.88 0.69
C LEU A 137 10.20 8.45 0.99
N PHE A 138 10.89 7.88 1.99
CA PHE A 138 12.21 8.32 2.41
C PHE A 138 13.24 8.24 1.29
N ARG A 139 13.22 7.14 0.51
CA ARG A 139 14.13 6.95 -0.62
C ARG A 139 13.82 7.85 -1.81
N ARG A 140 12.54 8.10 -2.10
CA ARG A 140 12.12 8.95 -3.23
C ARG A 140 12.28 10.43 -2.95
N ARG A 141 12.16 10.86 -1.68
CA ARG A 141 12.10 12.28 -1.28
C ARG A 141 11.08 13.07 -2.10
N SER A 142 9.98 12.40 -2.46
CA SER A 142 8.91 12.91 -3.30
C SER A 142 7.63 12.13 -3.04
N LEU A 143 6.48 12.79 -3.17
CA LEU A 143 5.16 12.15 -3.14
C LEU A 143 4.82 11.37 -4.42
N ARG A 144 5.79 11.07 -5.28
CA ARG A 144 5.55 10.27 -6.47
C ARG A 144 5.06 8.86 -6.10
N GLY A 145 3.91 8.45 -6.63
CA GLY A 145 3.21 7.20 -6.32
C GLY A 145 2.47 7.21 -4.98
N GLN A 146 2.51 8.30 -4.20
CA GLN A 146 1.93 8.37 -2.86
C GLN A 146 1.06 9.63 -2.70
N SER A 147 0.21 9.67 -1.66
CA SER A 147 -0.58 10.85 -1.34
C SER A 147 -1.07 10.84 0.10
N MET A 148 -1.48 12.01 0.60
CA MET A 148 -2.06 12.13 1.93
C MET A 148 -3.33 11.29 2.08
N SER A 149 -4.19 11.27 1.06
CA SER A 149 -5.42 10.47 1.06
C SER A 149 -5.13 8.97 1.15
N ILE A 150 -4.11 8.47 0.42
CA ILE A 150 -3.65 7.07 0.54
C ILE A 150 -3.21 6.77 1.97
N ALA A 151 -2.40 7.65 2.58
CA ALA A 151 -1.88 7.44 3.92
C ALA A 151 -3.00 7.40 4.99
N LEU A 152 -3.95 8.34 4.92
CA LEU A 152 -5.07 8.40 5.85
C LEU A 152 -6.04 7.23 5.68
N CYS A 153 -6.43 6.89 4.45
CA CYS A 153 -7.34 5.76 4.21
C CYS A 153 -6.70 4.44 4.63
N LYS A 154 -5.40 4.23 4.37
CA LYS A 154 -4.67 3.03 4.83
C LYS A 154 -4.69 2.92 6.35
N LEU A 155 -4.35 4.02 7.04
CA LEU A 155 -4.34 4.09 8.51
C LEU A 155 -5.72 3.74 9.07
N LEU A 156 -6.78 4.37 8.56
CA LEU A 156 -8.15 4.15 9.02
C LEU A 156 -8.61 2.71 8.75
N GLY A 157 -8.35 2.18 7.55
CA GLY A 157 -8.70 0.82 7.19
C GLY A 157 -8.02 -0.22 8.09
N THR A 158 -6.74 -0.01 8.38
CA THR A 158 -5.98 -0.86 9.31
C THR A 158 -6.47 -0.71 10.75
N ALA A 159 -6.69 0.52 11.22
CA ALA A 159 -7.18 0.77 12.58
C ALA A 159 -8.54 0.11 12.83
N CYS A 160 -9.45 0.17 11.85
CA CYS A 160 -10.72 -0.54 11.91
C CYS A 160 -10.54 -2.06 12.05
N ALA A 161 -9.68 -2.68 11.23
CA ALA A 161 -9.39 -4.12 11.32
C ALA A 161 -8.75 -4.47 12.66
N SER A 162 -7.70 -3.77 13.08
CA SER A 162 -7.01 -3.99 14.34
C SER A 162 -7.97 -3.91 15.53
N LEU A 163 -8.84 -2.89 15.56
CA LEU A 163 -9.82 -2.72 16.64
C LEU A 163 -10.89 -3.83 16.63
N ALA A 164 -11.35 -4.24 15.44
CA ALA A 164 -12.31 -5.33 15.29
C ALA A 164 -11.76 -6.63 15.86
N PHE A 165 -10.53 -6.99 15.48
CA PHE A 165 -9.88 -8.22 15.93
C PHE A 165 -9.49 -8.15 17.41
N TYR A 166 -8.98 -7.01 17.88
CA TYR A 166 -8.58 -6.85 19.28
C TYR A 166 -9.76 -6.94 20.25
N LEU A 167 -10.88 -6.29 19.95
CA LEU A 167 -12.02 -6.21 20.88
C LEU A 167 -12.99 -7.38 20.79
N TYR A 168 -13.15 -8.00 19.62
CA TYR A 168 -14.29 -8.88 19.36
C TYR A 168 -13.93 -10.27 18.84
N SER A 169 -12.65 -10.57 18.58
CA SER A 169 -12.27 -11.89 18.05
C SER A 169 -11.73 -12.82 19.12
N ALA A 170 -12.66 -13.53 19.76
CA ALA A 170 -12.38 -14.50 20.81
C ALA A 170 -11.26 -15.52 20.51
N PRO A 171 -11.18 -16.10 19.28
CA PRO A 171 -10.13 -17.07 18.95
C PRO A 171 -8.70 -16.54 19.07
N TRP A 172 -8.53 -15.21 18.98
CA TRP A 172 -7.22 -14.56 18.91
C TRP A 172 -6.81 -13.87 20.21
N HIS A 173 -7.60 -13.94 21.28
CA HIS A 173 -7.25 -13.30 22.56
C HIS A 173 -5.99 -13.88 23.21
N HIS A 174 -5.65 -15.14 22.92
CA HIS A 174 -4.44 -15.79 23.43
C HIS A 174 -3.18 -15.41 22.64
N SER A 175 -3.32 -14.76 21.49
CA SER A 175 -2.19 -14.39 20.65
C SER A 175 -1.44 -13.20 21.25
N VAL A 176 -0.15 -13.39 21.55
CA VAL A 176 0.76 -12.29 21.90
C VAL A 176 1.27 -11.52 20.68
N LEU A 177 1.32 -12.16 19.51
CA LEU A 177 1.87 -11.58 18.28
C LEU A 177 0.94 -10.53 17.67
N LEU A 178 -0.36 -10.84 17.57
CA LEU A 178 -1.34 -9.95 16.96
C LEU A 178 -1.44 -8.56 17.63
N PRO A 179 -1.54 -8.41 18.96
CA PRO A 179 -1.49 -7.08 19.60
C PRO A 179 -0.22 -6.30 19.27
N PHE A 180 0.94 -6.97 19.23
CA PHE A 180 2.19 -6.35 18.79
C PHE A 180 2.08 -5.85 17.35
N LEU A 181 1.59 -6.69 16.42
CA LEU A 181 1.40 -6.31 15.02
C LEU A 181 0.44 -5.12 14.88
N TYR A 182 -0.65 -5.07 15.64
CA TYR A 182 -1.62 -3.96 15.62
C TYR A 182 -0.96 -2.64 16.01
N VAL A 183 -0.26 -2.63 17.14
CA VAL A 183 0.39 -1.43 17.69
C VAL A 183 1.55 -1.00 16.81
N ALA A 184 2.40 -1.94 16.38
CA ALA A 184 3.52 -1.64 15.51
C ALA A 184 3.04 -1.06 14.17
N THR A 185 2.03 -1.67 13.54
CA THR A 185 1.49 -1.18 12.27
C THR A 185 0.90 0.21 12.43
N PHE A 186 0.15 0.46 13.52
CA PHE A 186 -0.40 1.78 13.81
C PHE A 186 0.69 2.84 13.96
N ILE A 187 1.78 2.55 14.69
CA ILE A 187 2.92 3.46 14.85
C ILE A 187 3.53 3.80 13.49
N TYR A 188 3.79 2.81 12.64
CA TYR A 188 4.37 3.04 11.31
C TYR A 188 3.42 3.78 10.37
N ASP A 189 2.12 3.53 10.44
CA ASP A 189 1.13 4.26 9.64
C ASP A 189 1.00 5.71 10.07
N VAL A 190 1.01 6.00 11.37
CA VAL A 190 1.04 7.38 11.89
C VAL A 190 2.33 8.09 11.46
N ALA A 191 3.48 7.43 11.57
CA ALA A 191 4.74 7.96 11.09
C ALA A 191 4.71 8.25 9.58
N TYR A 192 4.10 7.35 8.79
CA TYR A 192 3.92 7.52 7.35
C TYR A 192 3.04 8.72 7.03
N VAL A 193 1.90 8.88 7.68
CA VAL A 193 1.02 10.07 7.54
C VAL A 193 1.80 11.34 7.86
N GLY A 194 2.54 11.37 8.97
CA GLY A 194 3.35 12.52 9.37
C GLY A 194 4.41 12.88 8.33
N MET A 195 5.12 11.89 7.80
CA MET A 195 6.14 12.13 6.77
C MET A 195 5.55 12.58 5.43
N VAL A 196 4.41 12.01 5.01
CA VAL A 196 3.68 12.47 3.81
C VAL A 196 3.24 13.92 4.00
N TYR A 197 2.77 14.30 5.19
CA TYR A 197 2.40 15.69 5.51
C TYR A 197 3.58 16.65 5.36
N VAL A 198 4.73 16.30 5.95
CA VAL A 198 5.94 17.12 5.90
C VAL A 198 6.42 17.29 4.46
N GLN A 199 6.49 16.19 3.71
CA GLN A 199 6.90 16.22 2.30
C GLN A 199 5.93 17.05 1.43
N MET A 200 4.62 16.91 1.66
CA MET A 200 3.60 17.71 0.96
C MET A 200 3.82 19.22 1.19
N ARG A 201 4.07 19.62 2.43
CA ARG A 201 4.35 21.03 2.77
C ARG A 201 5.66 21.53 2.15
N ALA A 202 6.68 20.69 2.08
CA ALA A 202 7.95 21.03 1.44
C ALA A 202 7.77 21.26 -0.07
N GLU A 203 7.03 20.39 -0.77
CA GLU A 203 6.75 20.54 -2.20
C GLU A 203 5.90 21.79 -2.50
N THR A 204 4.90 22.12 -1.68
CA THR A 204 4.11 23.36 -1.85
C THR A 204 4.97 24.62 -1.70
N LYS A 205 5.88 24.65 -0.73
CA LYS A 205 6.78 25.80 -0.52
C LYS A 205 7.68 26.05 -1.73
N ILE A 206 8.26 25.00 -2.32
CA ILE A 206 9.14 25.10 -3.50
C ILE A 206 8.40 25.70 -4.71
N VAL A 207 7.14 25.30 -4.91
CA VAL A 207 6.29 25.84 -6.00
C VAL A 207 6.01 27.34 -5.79
N HIS A 208 5.83 27.79 -4.55
CA HIS A 208 5.54 29.19 -4.25
C HIS A 208 6.78 30.09 -4.28
N THR A 209 7.99 29.55 -4.11
CA THR A 209 9.25 30.32 -4.13
C THR A 209 9.96 30.34 -5.48
N SER A 210 9.51 29.58 -6.49
CA SER A 210 10.07 29.68 -7.84
C SER A 210 9.52 30.92 -8.56
N PRO A 211 10.34 31.92 -8.90
CA PRO A 211 9.86 33.08 -9.65
C PRO A 211 9.36 32.62 -11.02
N ILE A 212 8.15 33.07 -11.38
CA ILE A 212 7.61 32.91 -12.73
C ILE A 212 8.64 33.53 -13.67
N ARG A 213 9.32 32.71 -14.47
CA ARG A 213 10.20 33.17 -15.54
C ARG A 213 9.30 33.66 -16.69
N GLY A 214 8.63 34.78 -16.46
CA GLY A 214 7.85 35.52 -17.44
C GLY A 214 8.68 36.69 -17.98
N ASP A 215 8.80 36.75 -19.30
CA ASP A 215 9.20 37.89 -20.13
C ASP A 215 10.42 38.72 -19.70
N GLN A 216 11.60 38.29 -20.17
CA GLN A 216 12.61 39.23 -20.65
C GLN A 216 13.07 38.77 -22.04
N ALA A 217 12.21 38.99 -23.02
CA ALA A 217 12.55 38.86 -24.45
C ALA A 217 11.88 39.97 -25.30
N GLU A 218 11.75 41.19 -24.76
CA GLU A 218 11.36 42.37 -25.54
C GLU A 218 12.13 43.59 -25.04
N THR A 219 13.45 43.66 -25.28
CA THR A 219 14.19 44.92 -25.08
C THR A 219 15.47 45.03 -25.91
N SER A 220 15.51 44.49 -27.13
CA SER A 220 16.72 44.63 -27.97
C SER A 220 16.52 44.70 -29.49
N ILE A 221 15.39 45.21 -30.01
CA ILE A 221 15.23 45.45 -31.47
C ILE A 221 14.65 46.85 -31.79
N GLN A 222 15.01 47.89 -31.03
CA GLN A 222 14.67 49.28 -31.41
C GLN A 222 15.85 50.26 -31.36
N SER A 223 17.07 49.76 -31.52
CA SER A 223 18.24 50.61 -31.78
C SER A 223 19.17 49.97 -32.79
N ARG A 224 18.82 50.05 -34.07
CA ARG A 224 19.75 50.08 -35.21
C ARG A 224 19.01 50.47 -36.48
#